data_AF-A0A8D0HFE5-F1
#
_entry.id   AF-A0A8D0HFE5-F1
#
_cell.length_a   1.000
_cell.length_b   1.000
_cell.length_c   1.000
_cell.angle_alpha   90.00
_cell.angle_beta   90.00
_cell.angle_gamma   90.00
#
_symmetry.space_group_name_H-M   'P 1'
#
loop_
_entity.id
_entity.type
_entity.pdbx_description
1 polymer ?
#
loop_
_entity_poly.entity_id
_entity_poly.type
_entity_poly.pdbx_seq_one_letter_code
_entity_poly.pdbx_strand_id
1 'polypeptide(L)' 'MNASKPRLVVPYGLKTLLEGVSRAILKTNPSNITEFAALYFRELIAFREENPNLDVKDLIREFHLTRGKKLTVKAC' A
#
# COMPACT_ATOMS: atom_id res chain seq x y z
N MET A 1 -28.36 -16.88 25.37
CA MET A 1 -28.23 -16.09 24.12
C MET A 1 -26.75 -16.06 23.77
N ASN A 2 -26.28 -16.93 22.86
CA ASN A 2 -24.87 -16.94 22.48
C ASN A 2 -24.61 -15.78 21.52
N ALA A 3 -23.78 -14.82 21.93
CA ALA A 3 -23.29 -13.78 21.04
C ALA A 3 -22.52 -14.45 19.89
N SER A 4 -23.09 -14.39 18.68
CA SER A 4 -22.44 -14.79 17.44
C SER A 4 -21.17 -13.95 17.27
N LYS A 5 -20.00 -14.57 17.42
CA LYS A 5 -18.72 -13.90 17.15
C LYS A 5 -18.73 -13.39 15.70
N PRO A 6 -18.56 -12.08 15.45
CA PRO A 6 -18.51 -11.57 14.10
C PRO A 6 -17.35 -12.24 13.37
N ARG A 7 -17.62 -12.79 12.18
CA ARG A 7 -16.58 -13.39 11.34
C ARG A 7 -15.72 -12.26 10.79
N LEU A 8 -14.47 -12.17 11.24
CA LEU A 8 -13.49 -11.25 10.69
C LEU A 8 -13.01 -11.79 9.35
N VAL A 9 -13.43 -11.17 8.25
CA VAL A 9 -12.98 -11.52 6.89
C VAL A 9 -11.90 -10.52 6.47
N VAL A 10 -10.73 -11.02 6.11
CA VAL A 10 -9.63 -10.20 5.57
C VAL A 10 -9.84 -10.05 4.05
N PRO A 11 -9.97 -8.82 3.52
CA PRO A 11 -10.11 -8.60 2.10
C PRO A 11 -8.90 -9.12 1.31
N TYR A 12 -9.17 -9.64 0.11
CA TYR A 12 -8.13 -10.06 -0.82
C TYR A 12 -7.21 -8.87 -1.15
N GLY A 13 -5.89 -9.10 -1.12
CA GLY A 13 -4.88 -8.08 -1.40
C GLY A 13 -4.49 -7.21 -0.19
N LEU A 14 -5.23 -7.23 0.92
CA LEU A 14 -4.90 -6.40 2.10
C LEU A 14 -3.53 -6.74 2.69
N LYS A 15 -3.20 -8.04 2.80
CA LYS A 15 -1.87 -8.49 3.26
C LYS A 15 -0.74 -7.91 2.40
N THR A 16 -0.87 -8.03 1.08
CA THR A 16 0.13 -7.55 0.12
C THR A 16 0.27 -6.02 0.18
N LEU A 17 -0.84 -5.31 0.37
CA LEU A 17 -0.85 -3.85 0.53
C LEU A 17 -0.09 -3.42 1.79
N LEU A 18 -0.39 -4.06 2.91
CA LEU A 18 0.27 -3.79 4.20
C LEU A 18 1.77 -4.13 4.15
N GLU A 19 2.14 -5.24 3.51
CA GLU A 19 3.55 -5.59 3.30
C GLU A 19 4.27 -4.55 2.43
N GLY A 20 3.61 -4.06 1.37
CA GLY A 20 4.14 -3.02 0.49
C GLY A 20 4.49 -1.73 1.22
N VAL A 21 3.51 -1.16 1.93
CA VAL A 21 3.71 0.09 2.70
C VAL A 21 4.71 -0.12 3.83
N SER A 22 4.67 -1.27 4.53
CA SER A 22 5.62 -1.57 5.61
C SER A 22 7.06 -1.61 5.09
N ARG A 23 7.31 -2.28 3.95
CA ARG A 23 8.63 -2.29 3.31
C ARG A 23 9.06 -0.90 2.88
N ALA A 24 8.14 -0.10 2.34
CA ALA A 24 8.44 1.27 1.90
C ALA A 24 8.81 2.19 3.08
N ILE A 25 8.11 2.06 4.22
CA ILE A 25 8.42 2.76 5.47
C ILE A 25 9.79 2.33 5.99
N LEU A 26 10.05 1.02 6.12
CA LEU A 26 11.34 0.52 6.63
C LEU A 26 12.53 0.96 5.76
N LYS A 27 12.33 1.07 4.45
CA LYS A 27 13.38 1.46 3.51
C LYS A 27 13.66 2.96 3.49
N THR A 28 12.63 3.77 3.73
CA THR A 28 12.72 5.24 3.71
C THR A 28 13.02 5.82 5.10
N ASN A 29 12.65 5.09 6.16
CA ASN A 29 12.71 5.49 7.56
C ASN A 29 12.21 6.93 7.80
N PRO A 30 10.94 7.24 7.42
CA PRO A 30 10.41 8.59 7.53
C PRO A 30 10.25 9.01 8.99
N SER A 31 10.47 10.29 9.28
CA SER A 31 10.20 10.88 10.61
C SER A 31 8.71 10.83 10.97
N ASN A 32 7.84 10.93 9.96
CA ASN A 32 6.38 10.85 10.11
C ASN A 32 5.79 9.72 9.25
N ILE A 33 5.45 8.61 9.91
CA ILE A 33 4.90 7.41 9.25
C ILE A 33 3.51 7.69 8.65
N THR A 34 2.66 8.47 9.33
CA THR A 34 1.29 8.74 8.87
C THR A 34 1.28 9.58 7.60
N GLU A 35 2.12 10.60 7.54
CA GLU A 35 2.28 11.44 6.35
C GLU A 35 2.84 10.64 5.16
N PHE A 36 3.86 9.82 5.42
CA PHE A 36 4.39 8.91 4.41
C PHE A 36 3.31 7.94 3.87
N ALA A 37 2.51 7.36 4.76
CA ALA A 37 1.45 6.45 4.37
C ALA A 37 0.39 7.16 3.51
N ALA A 38 -0.02 8.38 3.87
CA ALA A 38 -0.97 9.17 3.09
C ALA A 38 -0.44 9.45 1.67
N LEU A 39 0.84 9.84 1.55
CA LEU A 39 1.49 10.05 0.25
C LEU A 39 1.59 8.76 -0.56
N TYR A 40 1.97 7.66 0.09
CA TYR A 40 2.07 6.33 -0.52
C TYR A 40 0.73 5.89 -1.12
N PHE A 41 -0.35 5.94 -0.33
CA PHE A 41 -1.67 5.52 -0.81
C PHE A 41 -2.22 6.44 -1.90
N ARG A 42 -1.93 7.75 -1.83
CA ARG A 42 -2.33 8.68 -2.90
C ARG A 42 -1.68 8.33 -4.24
N GLU A 43 -0.37 8.05 -4.24
CA GLU A 43 0.34 7.64 -5.46
C GLU A 43 -0.11 6.25 -5.94
N LEU A 44 -0.43 5.34 -5.03
CA LEU A 44 -0.97 4.02 -5.38
C LEU A 44 -2.35 4.11 -6.03
N ILE A 45 -3.23 4.98 -5.55
CA ILE A 45 -4.55 5.24 -6.15
C ILE A 45 -4.37 5.82 -7.55
N ALA A 46 -3.50 6.83 -7.72
CA ALA A 46 -3.21 7.39 -9.04
C ALA A 46 -2.68 6.33 -10.02
N PHE A 47 -1.79 5.43 -9.56
CA PHE A 47 -1.29 4.33 -10.37
C PHE A 47 -2.38 3.32 -10.76
N ARG A 48 -3.37 3.11 -9.89
CA ARG A 48 -4.55 2.29 -10.19
C ARG A 48 -5.47 2.93 -11.22
N GLU A 49 -5.65 4.25 -11.17
CA GLU A 49 -6.41 4.97 -12.19
C GLU A 49 -5.74 4.89 -13.57
N GLU A 50 -4.40 4.92 -13.61
CA GLU A 50 -3.62 4.71 -14.83
C GLU A 50 -3.69 3.26 -15.34
N ASN A 51 -3.97 2.28 -14.46
CA ASN A 51 -3.97 0.84 -14.78
C ASN A 51 -5.24 0.13 -14.24
N PRO A 52 -6.43 0.44 -14.79
CA PRO A 52 -7.71 0.01 -14.22
C PRO A 52 -7.94 -1.52 -14.26
N ASN A 53 -7.22 -2.23 -15.12
CA ASN A 53 -7.39 -3.67 -15.34
C ASN A 53 -6.41 -4.55 -14.54
N LEU A 54 -5.48 -3.97 -13.78
CA LEU A 54 -4.53 -4.76 -12.98
C LEU A 54 -5.20 -5.32 -11.72
N ASP A 55 -4.91 -6.59 -11.41
CA ASP A 55 -5.23 -7.17 -10.11
C ASP A 55 -4.53 -6.38 -8.99
N VAL A 56 -5.12 -6.33 -7.80
CA VAL A 56 -4.56 -5.60 -6.66
C VAL A 56 -3.13 -6.06 -6.31
N LYS A 57 -2.82 -7.36 -6.43
CA LYS A 57 -1.47 -7.85 -6.13
C LYS A 57 -0.46 -7.42 -7.19
N ASP A 58 -0.85 -7.50 -8.46
CA ASP A 58 -0.01 -7.11 -9.58
C ASP A 58 0.19 -5.60 -9.61
N LEU A 59 -0.87 -4.83 -9.34
CA LEU A 59 -0.81 -3.38 -9.15
C LEU A 59 0.26 -3.00 -8.12
N ILE A 60 0.23 -3.63 -6.94
CA ILE A 60 1.20 -3.34 -5.88
C ILE A 60 2.62 -3.74 -6.30
N ARG A 61 2.77 -4.86 -7.00
CA ARG A 61 4.07 -5.31 -7.53
C ARG A 61 4.63 -4.31 -8.53
N GLU A 62 3.83 -3.95 -9.55
CA GLU A 62 4.22 -3.00 -10.59
C GLU A 62 4.46 -1.60 -10.01
N PHE A 63 3.64 -1.15 -9.07
CA PHE A 63 3.85 0.10 -8.35
C PHE A 63 5.24 0.17 -7.70
N HIS A 64 5.70 -0.91 -7.06
CA HIS A 64 7.03 -0.94 -6.47
C HIS A 64 8.16 -1.05 -7.51
N LEU A 65 7.93 -1.71 -8.64
CA LEU A 65 8.90 -1.80 -9.73
C LEU A 65 9.08 -0.46 -10.45
N THR A 66 7.98 0.22 -10.74
CA THR A 66 7.98 1.47 -11.53
C THR A 66 8.19 2.71 -10.67
N ARG A 67 7.52 2.80 -9.51
CA ARG A 67 7.50 4.00 -8.63
C ARG A 67 8.26 3.82 -7.31
N GLY A 68 8.81 2.65 -7.01
CA GLY A 68 9.54 2.38 -5.77
C GLY A 68 10.78 3.26 -5.54
N LYS A 69 11.35 3.86 -6.60
CA LYS A 69 12.46 4.83 -6.50
C LYS A 69 12.01 6.28 -6.31
N LYS A 70 10.74 6.61 -6.60
CA LYS A 70 10.22 7.98 -6.57
C LYS A 70 9.80 8.40 -5.15
N LEU A 71 9.34 7.45 -4.34
CA LEU A 71 8.94 7.67 -2.95
C LEU A 71 10.12 7.94 -2.02
N THR A 72 11.30 7.38 -2.32
CA THR A 72 12.52 7.61 -1.52
C THR A 72 13.09 9.01 -1.68
N VAL A 73 12.80 9.69 -2.79
CA VAL A 73 13.32 11.05 -3.09
C VAL A 73 12.38 12.15 -2.58
N LYS A 74 11.08 11.88 -2.47
CA LYS A 74 10.09 12.86 -1.97
C LYS A 74 10.01 12.96 -0.44
N ALA A 75 10.63 12.03 0.28
CA ALA A 75 10.55 11.94 1.74
C ALA A 75 11.83 12.41 2.47
N CYS A 76 12.87 12.80 1.72
CA CYS A 76 14.07 13.46 2.22
C CYS A 76 13.99 14.97 2.00
#